data_AF-A0A383A699-F1
#
_entry.id   AF-A0A383A699-F1
#
_cell.length_a   1.000
_cell.length_b   1.000
_cell.length_c   1.000
_cell.angle_alpha   90.00
_cell.angle_beta   90.00
_cell.angle_gamma   90.00
#
_symmetry.space_group_name_H-M   'P 1'
#
loop_
_entity.id
_entity.type
_entity.pdbx_description
1 polymer ?
#
loop_
_entity_poly.entity_id
_entity_poly.type
_entity_poly.pdbx_seq_one_letter_code
_entity_poly.pdbx_strand_id
1 'polypeptide(L)'
;PFGINFHMFQPGAEQIVEAVISKNIKAVSYSRSPTADFISKFKKNGVICIPTVGALKHALKAVDLGADALVIQGSEGGGHTGSTPTTLLLSSVLQQVEVPVIAAGGFRDGAGLAAALAWGAAGIAMGTRFMMTQESPVPQVTKDAYLSANIEEIKITKKFDGLPHRLIFNKYIQKIDRSNPLSLLLISLSSAWRYKQLTESSFKDLLKAFFAMLRGDDLTISQSIMSANSPAIIQKAMVEGFPNEGAMPSGQV
;
A
#
# COMPACT_ATOMS: atom_id res chain seq x y z
N PRO A 1 -21.08 -8.73 6.20
CA PRO A 1 -19.92 -8.53 7.11
C PRO A 1 -18.78 -7.87 6.32
N PHE A 2 -17.93 -7.05 6.95
CA PHE A 2 -16.75 -6.43 6.32
C PHE A 2 -15.56 -6.44 7.29
N GLY A 3 -14.35 -6.33 6.75
CA GLY A 3 -13.11 -6.19 7.53
C GLY A 3 -12.56 -4.77 7.49
N ILE A 4 -11.59 -4.48 8.36
CA ILE A 4 -10.89 -3.18 8.40
C ILE A 4 -9.44 -3.36 7.96
N ASN A 5 -8.98 -2.54 7.01
CA ASN A 5 -7.57 -2.45 6.64
C ASN A 5 -6.95 -1.17 7.22
N PHE A 6 -5.79 -1.29 7.87
CA PHE A 6 -5.05 -0.13 8.37
C PHE A 6 -3.56 -0.41 8.58
N HIS A 7 -2.76 0.65 8.69
CA HIS A 7 -1.35 0.57 9.06
C HIS A 7 -1.19 0.66 10.58
N MET A 8 -0.51 -0.31 11.21
CA MET A 8 -0.37 -0.36 12.67
C MET A 8 0.56 0.71 13.25
N PHE A 9 1.37 1.36 12.42
CA PHE A 9 2.27 2.44 12.85
C PHE A 9 1.62 3.84 12.79
N GLN A 10 0.41 3.96 12.25
CA GLN A 10 -0.20 5.27 12.03
C GLN A 10 -0.70 5.90 13.34
N PRO A 11 -0.70 7.25 13.46
CA PRO A 11 -1.40 7.92 14.54
C PRO A 11 -2.86 7.47 14.59
N GLY A 12 -3.38 7.13 15.77
CA GLY A 12 -4.75 6.62 15.90
C GLY A 12 -4.90 5.09 15.86
N ALA A 13 -3.80 4.33 15.70
CA ALA A 13 -3.86 2.88 15.55
C ALA A 13 -4.52 2.17 16.75
N GLU A 14 -4.27 2.63 17.98
CA GLU A 14 -4.90 2.06 19.19
C GLU A 14 -6.42 2.25 19.19
N GLN A 15 -6.87 3.45 18.81
CA GLN A 15 -8.29 3.77 18.70
C GLN A 15 -8.97 2.89 17.63
N ILE A 16 -8.26 2.58 16.53
CA ILE A 16 -8.77 1.66 15.51
C ILE A 16 -8.87 0.23 16.06
N VAL A 17 -7.88 -0.23 16.84
CA VAL A 17 -7.92 -1.55 17.49
C VAL A 17 -9.12 -1.65 18.44
N GLU A 18 -9.35 -0.63 19.27
CA GLU A 18 -10.50 -0.56 20.17
C GLU A 18 -11.83 -0.51 19.43
N ALA A 19 -11.89 0.25 18.32
CA ALA A 19 -13.07 0.32 17.47
C ALA A 19 -13.39 -1.04 16.81
N VAL A 20 -12.39 -1.75 16.29
CA VAL A 20 -12.55 -3.09 15.71
C VAL A 20 -13.20 -4.03 16.73
N ILE A 21 -12.69 -4.05 17.97
CA ILE A 21 -13.17 -4.94 19.03
C ILE A 21 -14.59 -4.52 19.47
N SER A 22 -14.77 -3.25 19.84
CA SER A 22 -16.06 -2.75 20.36
C SER A 22 -17.19 -2.80 19.34
N LYS A 23 -16.89 -2.63 18.05
CA LYS A 23 -17.85 -2.74 16.95
C LYS A 23 -17.98 -4.16 16.39
N ASN A 24 -17.35 -5.15 17.02
CA ASN A 24 -17.51 -6.56 16.68
C ASN A 24 -17.09 -6.90 15.24
N ILE A 25 -16.09 -6.18 14.71
CA ILE A 25 -15.51 -6.44 13.39
C ILE A 25 -14.80 -7.79 13.41
N LYS A 26 -15.04 -8.60 12.37
CA LYS A 26 -14.62 -10.02 12.37
C LYS A 26 -13.24 -10.26 11.76
N ALA A 27 -12.73 -9.33 10.97
CA ALA A 27 -11.43 -9.47 10.33
C ALA A 27 -10.71 -8.14 10.22
N VAL A 28 -9.39 -8.19 10.39
CA VAL A 28 -8.49 -7.08 10.14
C VAL A 28 -7.45 -7.49 9.12
N SER A 29 -7.13 -6.56 8.23
CA SER A 29 -5.97 -6.64 7.36
C SER A 29 -5.00 -5.52 7.70
N TYR A 30 -3.71 -5.80 7.64
CA TYR A 30 -2.69 -4.82 7.97
C TYR A 30 -1.43 -5.08 7.18
N SER A 31 -0.65 -4.04 6.99
CA SER A 31 0.64 -4.13 6.33
C SER A 31 1.61 -3.15 6.97
N ARG A 32 2.90 -3.50 6.91
CA ARG A 32 4.03 -2.81 7.53
C ARG A 32 3.95 -2.73 9.06
N SER A 33 5.10 -2.89 9.70
CA SER A 33 5.29 -2.70 11.16
C SER A 33 4.20 -3.35 12.03
N PRO A 34 4.00 -4.67 11.95
CA PRO A 34 3.01 -5.35 12.79
C PRO A 34 3.38 -5.21 14.27
N THR A 35 2.40 -4.81 15.09
CA THR A 35 2.55 -4.69 16.55
C THR A 35 2.01 -5.95 17.22
N ALA A 36 2.90 -6.73 17.86
CA ALA A 36 2.53 -8.00 18.50
C ALA A 36 1.38 -7.84 19.51
N ASP A 37 1.38 -6.74 20.27
CA ASP A 37 0.32 -6.45 21.25
C ASP A 37 -1.05 -6.23 20.61
N PHE A 38 -1.10 -5.56 19.45
CA PHE A 38 -2.36 -5.35 18.72
C PHE A 38 -2.88 -6.67 18.17
N ILE A 39 -1.99 -7.50 17.62
CA ILE A 39 -2.35 -8.83 17.12
C ILE A 39 -2.85 -9.69 18.28
N SER A 40 -2.17 -9.71 19.42
CA SER A 40 -2.62 -10.44 20.62
C SER A 40 -4.01 -9.98 21.08
N LYS A 41 -4.28 -8.67 21.10
CA LYS A 41 -5.61 -8.11 21.41
C LYS A 41 -6.68 -8.62 20.43
N PHE A 42 -6.40 -8.63 19.13
CA PHE A 42 -7.32 -9.15 18.11
C PHE A 42 -7.61 -10.64 18.31
N LYS A 43 -6.57 -11.45 18.47
CA LYS A 43 -6.70 -12.90 18.68
C LYS A 43 -7.52 -13.24 19.93
N LYS A 44 -7.29 -12.53 21.04
CA LYS A 44 -8.07 -12.71 22.29
C LYS A 44 -9.56 -12.40 22.14
N ASN A 45 -9.92 -11.58 21.17
CA ASN A 45 -11.30 -11.19 20.88
C ASN A 45 -11.89 -11.93 19.66
N GLY A 46 -11.22 -12.98 19.16
CA GLY A 46 -11.70 -13.77 18.03
C GLY A 46 -11.74 -13.02 16.70
N VAL A 47 -10.92 -11.97 16.55
CA VAL A 47 -10.79 -11.21 15.30
C VAL A 47 -9.74 -11.89 14.42
N ILE A 48 -10.10 -12.18 13.17
CA ILE A 48 -9.23 -12.83 12.18
C ILE A 48 -8.18 -11.84 11.69
N CYS A 49 -6.90 -12.23 11.74
CA CYS A 49 -5.76 -11.42 11.33
C CYS A 49 -5.24 -11.84 9.95
N ILE A 50 -5.34 -10.94 8.96
CA ILE A 50 -4.99 -11.20 7.55
C ILE A 50 -3.94 -10.18 7.05
N PRO A 51 -2.66 -10.30 7.45
CA PRO A 51 -1.62 -9.39 6.98
C PRO A 51 -1.36 -9.51 5.48
N THR A 52 -1.02 -8.37 4.87
CA THR A 52 -0.48 -8.31 3.51
C THR A 52 1.04 -8.22 3.54
N VAL A 53 1.72 -9.14 2.84
CA VAL A 53 3.18 -9.27 2.84
C VAL A 53 3.74 -9.39 1.42
N GLY A 54 4.92 -8.81 1.19
CA GLY A 54 5.60 -8.83 -0.13
C GLY A 54 6.89 -9.66 -0.19
N ALA A 55 7.18 -10.46 0.84
CA ALA A 55 8.39 -11.30 0.90
C ALA A 55 8.18 -12.50 1.82
N LEU A 56 8.85 -13.62 1.52
CA LEU A 56 8.77 -14.86 2.31
C LEU A 56 9.08 -14.63 3.79
N LYS A 57 10.18 -13.93 4.12
CA LYS A 57 10.55 -13.64 5.51
C LYS A 57 9.44 -12.91 6.30
N HIS A 58 8.66 -12.07 5.62
CA HIS A 58 7.55 -11.35 6.24
C HIS A 58 6.32 -12.26 6.41
N ALA A 59 6.10 -13.20 5.49
CA ALA A 59 5.06 -14.22 5.61
C ALA A 59 5.30 -15.12 6.83
N LEU A 60 6.52 -15.66 6.98
CA LEU A 60 6.90 -16.47 8.14
C LEU A 60 6.70 -15.70 9.44
N LYS A 61 7.21 -14.47 9.51
CA LYS A 61 7.05 -13.63 10.69
C LYS A 61 5.59 -13.31 11.00
N ALA A 62 4.75 -13.13 9.99
CA ALA A 62 3.33 -12.88 10.17
C ALA A 62 2.62 -14.10 10.77
N VAL A 63 2.97 -15.31 10.34
CA VAL A 63 2.47 -16.56 10.92
C VAL A 63 2.93 -16.72 12.36
N ASP A 64 4.21 -16.47 12.65
CA ASP A 64 4.74 -16.50 14.03
C ASP A 64 4.00 -15.55 14.98
N LEU A 65 3.51 -14.42 14.46
CA LEU A 65 2.73 -13.44 15.21
C LEU A 65 1.25 -13.81 15.35
N GLY A 66 0.78 -14.86 14.68
CA GLY A 66 -0.57 -15.40 14.80
C GLY A 66 -1.52 -15.04 13.66
N ALA A 67 -1.02 -14.75 12.46
CA ALA A 67 -1.85 -14.59 11.27
C ALA A 67 -2.76 -15.81 11.03
N ASP A 68 -4.03 -15.56 10.69
CA ASP A 68 -5.02 -16.59 10.36
C ASP A 68 -5.04 -16.93 8.86
N ALA A 69 -4.65 -15.96 8.04
CA ALA A 69 -4.46 -16.10 6.59
C ALA A 69 -3.45 -15.05 6.14
N LEU A 70 -2.88 -15.22 4.94
CA LEU A 70 -1.94 -14.27 4.37
C LEU A 70 -2.46 -13.73 3.04
N VAL A 71 -2.31 -12.44 2.81
CA VAL A 71 -2.32 -11.89 1.45
C VAL A 71 -0.86 -11.72 1.03
N ILE A 72 -0.41 -12.43 0.00
CA ILE A 72 0.92 -12.24 -0.56
C ILE A 72 0.81 -11.37 -1.81
N GLN A 73 1.49 -10.23 -1.83
CA GLN A 73 1.50 -9.32 -2.97
C GLN A 73 2.82 -9.41 -3.71
N GLY A 74 2.80 -9.89 -4.95
CA GLY A 74 3.97 -9.87 -5.82
C GLY A 74 4.24 -8.49 -6.44
N SER A 75 5.35 -8.41 -7.17
CA SER A 75 5.86 -7.17 -7.75
C SER A 75 4.92 -6.53 -8.79
N GLU A 76 3.95 -7.28 -9.31
CA GLU A 76 2.89 -6.83 -10.21
C GLU A 76 1.83 -5.97 -9.50
N GLY A 77 1.75 -6.03 -8.16
CA GLY A 77 0.83 -5.24 -7.35
C GLY A 77 1.11 -3.73 -7.40
N GLY A 78 0.05 -2.94 -7.29
CA GLY A 78 0.13 -1.48 -7.26
C GLY A 78 0.54 -0.95 -5.88
N GLY A 79 1.03 0.29 -5.86
CA GLY A 79 1.46 0.91 -4.62
C GLY A 79 2.81 0.39 -4.14
N HIS A 80 3.01 0.38 -2.83
CA HIS A 80 4.22 -0.20 -2.24
C HIS A 80 4.28 -1.70 -2.53
N THR A 81 5.35 -2.15 -3.17
CA THR A 81 5.46 -3.54 -3.62
C THR A 81 6.85 -4.13 -3.41
N GLY A 82 6.91 -5.45 -3.31
CA GLY A 82 8.17 -6.20 -3.29
C GLY A 82 8.78 -6.32 -4.68
N SER A 83 9.96 -6.94 -4.77
CA SER A 83 10.63 -7.24 -6.05
C SER A 83 10.25 -8.60 -6.63
N THR A 84 9.71 -9.51 -5.81
CA THR A 84 9.43 -10.89 -6.22
C THR A 84 8.12 -10.99 -7.01
N PRO A 85 8.12 -11.57 -8.23
CA PRO A 85 6.89 -11.85 -8.99
C PRO A 85 5.90 -12.70 -8.20
N THR A 86 4.60 -12.50 -8.43
CA THR A 86 3.51 -13.12 -7.67
C THR A 86 3.60 -14.65 -7.68
N THR A 87 3.89 -15.25 -8.83
CA THR A 87 3.99 -16.71 -8.98
C THR A 87 5.13 -17.31 -8.15
N LEU A 88 6.29 -16.66 -8.16
CA LEU A 88 7.46 -17.10 -7.40
C LEU A 88 7.27 -16.88 -5.89
N LEU A 89 6.70 -15.73 -5.51
CA LEU A 89 6.40 -15.44 -4.12
C LEU A 89 5.39 -16.44 -3.55
N LEU A 90 4.30 -16.69 -4.27
CA LEU A 90 3.24 -17.62 -3.88
C LEU A 90 3.81 -19.01 -3.64
N SER A 91 4.55 -19.55 -4.63
CA SER A 91 5.17 -20.87 -4.52
C SER A 91 6.11 -20.97 -3.31
N SER A 92 6.92 -19.94 -3.05
CA SER A 92 7.86 -19.95 -1.92
C SER A 92 7.16 -19.93 -0.56
N VAL A 93 6.03 -19.22 -0.45
CA VAL A 93 5.27 -19.11 0.80
C VAL A 93 4.47 -20.38 1.07
N LEU A 94 3.79 -20.93 0.06
CA LEU A 94 2.99 -22.16 0.19
C LEU A 94 3.81 -23.38 0.66
N GLN A 95 5.11 -23.41 0.39
CA GLN A 95 6.00 -24.48 0.87
C GLN A 95 6.35 -24.38 2.36
N GLN A 96 6.08 -23.24 3.01
CA GLN A 96 6.60 -22.92 4.33
C GLN A 96 5.51 -22.57 5.35
N VAL A 97 4.25 -22.45 4.94
CA VAL A 97 3.13 -22.07 5.81
C VAL A 97 1.91 -22.95 5.54
N GLU A 98 1.13 -23.21 6.59
CA GLU A 98 -0.11 -24.00 6.50
C GLU A 98 -1.38 -23.14 6.44
N VAL A 99 -1.30 -21.87 6.85
CA VAL A 99 -2.44 -20.94 6.81
C VAL A 99 -2.86 -20.64 5.37
N PRO A 100 -4.16 -20.38 5.10
CA PRO A 100 -4.62 -20.01 3.77
C PRO A 100 -3.86 -18.80 3.19
N VAL A 101 -3.41 -18.92 1.94
CA VAL A 101 -2.67 -17.86 1.24
C VAL A 101 -3.49 -17.32 0.08
N ILE A 102 -3.75 -16.02 0.07
CA ILE A 102 -4.45 -15.28 -0.97
C ILE A 102 -3.40 -14.58 -1.83
N ALA A 103 -3.42 -14.81 -3.14
CA ALA A 103 -2.48 -14.21 -4.07
C ALA A 103 -2.93 -12.81 -4.53
N ALA A 104 -2.02 -11.85 -4.57
CA ALA A 104 -2.29 -10.48 -5.01
C ALA A 104 -1.19 -9.96 -5.94
N GLY A 105 -1.56 -9.09 -6.87
CA GLY A 105 -0.69 -8.58 -7.94
C GLY A 105 -0.96 -9.27 -9.27
N GLY A 106 -1.35 -8.48 -10.28
CA GLY A 106 -1.60 -9.00 -11.63
C GLY A 106 -2.95 -9.68 -11.88
N PHE A 107 -3.83 -9.81 -10.88
CA PHE A 107 -5.13 -10.47 -11.04
C PHE A 107 -6.28 -9.48 -11.30
N ARG A 108 -7.16 -9.82 -12.25
CA ARG A 108 -8.29 -8.97 -12.68
C ARG A 108 -9.57 -9.72 -13.08
N ASP A 109 -9.50 -11.02 -13.29
CA ASP A 109 -10.58 -11.82 -13.88
C ASP A 109 -10.54 -13.28 -13.39
N GLY A 110 -11.48 -14.08 -13.89
CA GLY A 110 -11.62 -15.50 -13.53
C GLY A 110 -10.48 -16.39 -14.01
N ALA A 111 -9.77 -16.02 -15.10
CA ALA A 111 -8.61 -16.78 -15.56
C ALA A 111 -7.46 -16.64 -14.56
N GLY A 112 -7.23 -15.43 -14.07
CA GLY A 112 -6.28 -15.16 -12.98
C GLY A 112 -6.64 -15.92 -11.69
N LEU A 113 -7.91 -15.95 -11.32
CA LEU A 113 -8.38 -16.74 -10.17
C LEU A 113 -8.10 -18.24 -10.37
N ALA A 114 -8.47 -18.80 -11.52
CA ALA A 114 -8.26 -20.22 -11.80
C ALA A 114 -6.76 -20.59 -11.74
N ALA A 115 -5.88 -19.75 -12.28
CA ALA A 115 -4.44 -19.94 -12.20
C ALA A 115 -3.93 -19.90 -10.74
N ALA A 116 -4.38 -18.92 -9.94
CA ALA A 116 -3.98 -18.81 -8.54
C ALA A 116 -4.42 -20.03 -7.71
N LEU A 117 -5.66 -20.51 -7.92
CA LEU A 117 -6.16 -21.72 -7.27
C LEU A 117 -5.34 -22.95 -7.69
N ALA A 118 -4.99 -23.07 -8.97
CA ALA A 118 -4.15 -24.16 -9.46
C ALA A 118 -2.72 -24.15 -8.87
N TRP A 119 -2.19 -22.97 -8.54
CA TRP A 119 -0.93 -22.84 -7.80
C TRP A 119 -1.04 -23.14 -6.30
N GLY A 120 -2.25 -23.35 -5.77
CA GLY A 120 -2.49 -23.67 -4.36
C GLY A 120 -2.88 -22.46 -3.50
N ALA A 121 -3.16 -21.29 -4.08
CA ALA A 121 -3.75 -20.19 -3.33
C ALA A 121 -5.19 -20.53 -2.91
N ALA A 122 -5.63 -19.97 -1.79
CA ALA A 122 -7.03 -20.02 -1.34
C ALA A 122 -7.94 -19.02 -2.08
N GLY A 123 -7.36 -18.09 -2.84
CA GLY A 123 -8.08 -17.09 -3.61
C GLY A 123 -7.16 -15.98 -4.13
N ILE A 124 -7.76 -14.92 -4.66
CA ILE A 124 -7.05 -13.72 -5.12
C ILE A 124 -7.54 -12.45 -4.41
N ALA A 125 -6.65 -11.48 -4.25
CA ALA A 125 -6.99 -10.12 -3.86
C ALA A 125 -6.66 -9.14 -5.00
N MET A 126 -7.55 -8.18 -5.20
CA MET A 126 -7.46 -7.21 -6.30
C MET A 126 -7.53 -5.78 -5.76
N GLY A 127 -6.69 -4.90 -6.31
CA GLY A 127 -6.69 -3.47 -6.00
C GLY A 127 -7.21 -2.64 -7.18
N THR A 128 -6.35 -2.40 -8.16
CA THR A 128 -6.68 -1.64 -9.39
C THR A 128 -7.98 -2.09 -10.04
N ARG A 129 -8.28 -3.40 -10.08
CA ARG A 129 -9.52 -3.90 -10.67
C ARG A 129 -10.77 -3.38 -9.98
N PHE A 130 -10.83 -3.34 -8.64
CA PHE A 130 -11.98 -2.81 -7.89
C PHE A 130 -12.07 -1.28 -7.98
N MET A 131 -10.94 -0.60 -8.08
CA MET A 131 -10.92 0.84 -8.34
C MET A 131 -11.60 1.21 -9.67
N MET A 132 -11.59 0.31 -10.64
CA MET A 132 -12.22 0.46 -11.96
C MET A 132 -13.68 -0.03 -12.02
N THR A 133 -14.40 -0.14 -10.89
CA THR A 133 -15.84 -0.43 -10.88
C THR A 133 -16.70 0.84 -10.92
N GLN A 134 -17.99 0.67 -11.16
CA GLN A 134 -18.96 1.78 -11.22
C GLN A 134 -19.10 2.48 -9.87
N GLU A 135 -19.12 1.72 -8.78
CA GLU A 135 -19.34 2.18 -7.40
C GLU A 135 -18.08 2.81 -6.78
N SER A 136 -16.92 2.61 -7.40
CA SER A 136 -15.67 3.20 -6.94
C SER A 136 -15.77 4.74 -6.99
N PRO A 137 -15.46 5.45 -5.88
CA PRO A 137 -15.61 6.90 -5.78
C PRO A 137 -14.52 7.67 -6.53
N VAL A 138 -13.56 6.97 -7.16
CA VAL A 138 -12.48 7.61 -7.92
C VAL A 138 -13.08 8.43 -9.08
N PRO A 139 -12.68 9.69 -9.26
CA PRO A 139 -13.20 10.54 -10.32
C PRO A 139 -13.01 9.91 -11.71
N GLN A 140 -13.99 10.12 -12.60
CA GLN A 140 -13.98 9.53 -13.94
C GLN A 140 -12.73 9.93 -14.73
N VAL A 141 -12.32 11.19 -14.66
CA VAL A 141 -11.08 11.69 -15.30
C VAL A 141 -9.83 10.93 -14.86
N THR A 142 -9.79 10.48 -13.60
CA THR A 142 -8.70 9.65 -13.09
C THR A 142 -8.82 8.24 -13.63
N LYS A 143 -10.01 7.62 -13.62
CA LYS A 143 -10.25 6.29 -14.22
C LYS A 143 -9.88 6.27 -15.71
N ASP A 144 -10.22 7.30 -16.47
CA ASP A 144 -9.87 7.42 -17.89
C ASP A 144 -8.35 7.46 -18.11
N ALA A 145 -7.61 8.10 -17.19
CA ALA A 145 -6.16 8.08 -17.21
C ALA A 145 -5.56 6.69 -16.90
N TYR A 146 -6.22 5.85 -16.08
CA TYR A 146 -5.83 4.45 -15.92
C TYR A 146 -6.08 3.65 -17.20
N LEU A 147 -7.23 3.86 -17.87
CA LEU A 147 -7.58 3.16 -19.12
C LEU A 147 -6.66 3.55 -20.30
N SER A 148 -6.15 4.78 -20.28
CA SER A 148 -5.26 5.30 -21.32
C SER A 148 -3.79 4.94 -21.11
N ALA A 149 -3.42 4.46 -19.91
CA ALA A 149 -2.04 4.14 -19.59
C ALA A 149 -1.63 2.80 -20.21
N ASN A 150 -0.47 2.78 -20.87
CA ASN A 150 0.11 1.54 -21.36
C ASN A 150 0.81 0.79 -20.22
N ILE A 151 0.93 -0.53 -20.33
CA ILE A 151 1.54 -1.35 -19.28
C ILE A 151 3.01 -0.98 -19.03
N GLU A 152 3.70 -0.50 -20.07
CA GLU A 152 5.08 -0.01 -20.02
C GLU A 152 5.19 1.28 -19.21
N GLU A 153 4.12 2.04 -19.02
CA GLU A 153 4.10 3.26 -18.21
C GLU A 153 3.85 2.96 -16.73
N ILE A 154 3.47 1.73 -16.38
CA ILE A 154 3.25 1.29 -15.00
C ILE A 154 4.54 0.69 -14.45
N LYS A 155 5.39 1.52 -13.85
CA LYS A 155 6.74 1.12 -13.40
C LYS A 155 6.92 1.30 -11.90
N ILE A 156 7.97 0.67 -11.36
CA ILE A 156 8.40 0.82 -9.98
C ILE A 156 9.46 1.93 -9.90
N THR A 157 9.32 2.84 -8.93
CA THR A 157 10.37 3.81 -8.59
C THR A 157 10.54 3.91 -7.08
N LYS A 158 11.76 4.24 -6.64
CA LYS A 158 12.07 4.65 -5.25
C LYS A 158 12.24 6.16 -5.12
N LYS A 159 12.25 6.91 -6.23
CA LYS A 159 12.47 8.36 -6.19
C LYS A 159 11.29 9.13 -5.61
N PHE A 160 10.10 8.54 -5.64
CA PHE A 160 8.89 9.17 -5.15
C PHE A 160 8.92 9.35 -3.64
N ASP A 161 8.97 8.26 -2.87
CA ASP A 161 8.87 8.27 -1.40
C ASP A 161 9.98 7.47 -0.71
N GLY A 162 10.96 6.98 -1.48
CA GLY A 162 12.08 6.20 -0.96
C GLY A 162 11.87 4.69 -0.93
N LEU A 163 10.63 4.22 -1.07
CA LEU A 163 10.30 2.80 -1.08
C LEU A 163 9.93 2.35 -2.49
N PRO A 164 10.07 1.05 -2.83
CA PRO A 164 9.61 0.57 -4.12
C PRO A 164 8.11 0.76 -4.26
N HIS A 165 7.72 1.68 -5.15
CA HIS A 165 6.33 2.08 -5.35
C HIS A 165 5.98 1.92 -6.83
N ARG A 166 5.00 1.06 -7.14
CA ARG A 166 4.47 0.90 -8.50
C ARG A 166 3.37 1.90 -8.80
N LEU A 167 3.63 2.74 -9.80
CA LEU A 167 2.82 3.89 -10.16
C LEU A 167 2.66 3.95 -11.69
N ILE A 168 1.58 4.56 -12.16
CA ILE A 168 1.52 5.08 -13.53
C ILE A 168 2.48 6.27 -13.63
N PHE A 169 3.39 6.23 -14.59
CA PHE A 169 4.34 7.31 -14.88
C PHE A 169 3.65 8.45 -15.63
N ASN A 170 2.70 9.11 -14.95
CA ASN A 170 2.06 10.33 -15.40
C ASN A 170 3.03 11.53 -15.38
N LYS A 171 2.56 12.72 -15.77
CA LYS A 171 3.40 13.94 -15.81
C LYS A 171 4.08 14.24 -14.47
N TYR A 172 3.39 14.01 -13.35
CA TYR A 172 3.92 14.26 -12.01
C TYR A 172 5.06 13.31 -11.65
N ILE A 173 4.87 11.99 -11.83
CA ILE A 173 5.89 10.99 -11.52
C ILE A 173 7.07 11.09 -12.47
N GLN A 174 6.85 11.35 -13.77
CA GLN A 174 7.95 11.60 -14.71
C GLN A 174 8.80 12.82 -14.31
N LYS A 175 8.18 13.88 -13.78
CA LYS A 175 8.90 15.05 -13.27
C LYS A 175 9.81 14.67 -12.10
N ILE A 176 9.27 13.94 -11.12
CA ILE A 176 10.05 13.44 -9.98
C ILE A 176 11.19 12.53 -10.44
N ASP A 177 10.90 11.62 -11.37
CA ASP A 177 11.88 10.63 -11.81
C ASP A 177 13.07 11.27 -12.55
N ARG A 178 12.83 12.35 -13.29
CA ARG A 178 13.85 13.14 -14.00
C ARG A 178 14.54 14.19 -13.14
N SER A 179 14.00 14.50 -11.96
CA SER A 179 14.54 15.54 -11.08
C SER A 179 15.89 15.16 -10.47
N ASN A 180 16.78 16.15 -10.40
CA ASN A 180 18.03 16.09 -9.62
C ASN A 180 17.75 16.35 -8.12
N PRO A 181 18.70 16.08 -7.20
CA PRO A 181 18.48 16.22 -5.77
C PRO A 181 17.96 17.58 -5.30
N LEU A 182 18.45 18.68 -5.89
CA LEU A 182 18.00 20.04 -5.54
C LEU A 182 16.55 20.27 -5.97
N SER A 183 16.21 19.89 -7.20
CA SER A 183 14.84 20.01 -7.70
C SER A 183 13.85 19.11 -6.94
N LEU A 184 14.27 17.91 -6.52
CA LEU A 184 13.48 17.03 -5.65
C LEU A 184 13.22 17.68 -4.29
N LEU A 185 14.20 18.37 -3.71
CA LEU A 185 14.03 19.09 -2.45
C LEU A 185 13.02 20.24 -2.59
N LEU A 186 13.07 20.99 -3.69
CA LEU A 186 12.09 22.06 -3.94
C LEU A 186 10.67 21.50 -4.14
N ILE A 187 10.53 20.40 -4.88
CA ILE A 187 9.26 19.71 -5.07
C ILE A 187 8.72 19.21 -3.73
N SER A 188 9.57 18.61 -2.89
CA SER A 188 9.15 18.06 -1.61
C SER A 188 8.71 19.14 -0.63
N LEU A 189 9.42 20.27 -0.55
CA LEU A 189 9.03 21.42 0.26
C LEU A 189 7.69 22.01 -0.19
N SER A 190 7.47 22.14 -1.51
CA SER A 190 6.19 22.63 -2.03
C SER A 190 5.03 21.67 -1.70
N SER A 191 5.30 20.37 -1.69
CA SER A 191 4.32 19.33 -1.34
C SER A 191 3.99 19.35 0.15
N ALA A 192 4.99 19.55 1.01
CA ALA A 192 4.81 19.70 2.46
C ALA A 192 3.95 20.91 2.82
N TRP A 193 4.14 22.04 2.13
CA TRP A 193 3.34 23.23 2.34
C TRP A 193 1.87 23.03 1.94
N ARG A 194 1.60 22.27 0.87
CA ARG A 194 0.23 21.87 0.50
C ARG A 194 -0.37 20.89 1.51
N TYR A 195 0.40 19.92 2.00
CA TYR A 195 -0.08 18.96 3.00
C TYR A 195 -0.48 19.64 4.32
N LYS A 196 0.27 20.66 4.74
CA LYS A 196 -0.09 21.51 5.88
C LYS A 196 -1.42 22.26 5.69
N GLN A 197 -1.84 22.55 4.46
CA GLN A 197 -3.14 23.19 4.21
C GLN A 197 -4.30 22.17 4.26
N LEU A 198 -4.02 20.91 3.91
CA LEU A 198 -5.02 19.84 3.93
C LEU A 198 -5.18 19.21 5.31
N THR A 199 -4.15 19.29 6.15
CA THR A 199 -4.18 18.74 7.51
C THR A 199 -4.17 19.86 8.54
N GLU A 200 -5.01 19.77 9.58
CA GLU A 200 -4.92 20.65 10.76
C GLU A 200 -3.67 20.37 11.62
N SER A 201 -2.70 19.62 11.08
CA SER A 201 -1.50 19.18 11.79
C SER A 201 -0.56 20.35 12.04
N SER A 202 -0.06 20.47 13.27
CA SER A 202 0.87 21.53 13.61
C SER A 202 2.23 21.31 12.92
N PHE A 203 3.02 22.38 12.75
CA PHE A 203 4.37 22.27 12.22
C PHE A 203 5.26 21.36 13.09
N LYS A 204 4.96 21.26 14.39
CA LYS A 204 5.66 20.36 15.31
C LYS A 204 5.37 18.90 15.03
N ASP A 205 4.13 18.55 14.65
CA ASP A 205 3.73 17.17 14.34
C ASP A 205 4.38 16.70 13.04
N LEU A 206 4.46 17.58 12.03
CA LEU A 206 5.18 17.33 10.78
C LEU A 206 6.67 17.11 11.02
N LEU A 207 7.31 17.94 11.85
CA LEU A 207 8.72 17.76 12.23
C LEU A 207 8.95 16.48 13.03
N LYS A 208 8.05 16.14 13.96
CA LYS A 208 8.15 14.91 14.75
C LYS A 208 8.01 13.67 13.87
N ALA A 209 7.07 13.66 12.92
CA ALA A 209 6.91 12.60 11.93
C ALA A 209 8.15 12.48 11.02
N PHE A 210 8.71 13.61 10.58
CA PHE A 210 9.94 13.66 9.79
C PHE A 210 11.12 13.04 10.55
N PHE A 211 11.37 13.44 11.80
CA PHE A 211 12.46 12.88 12.61
C PHE A 211 12.23 11.42 13.01
N ALA A 212 10.99 11.00 13.25
CA ALA A 212 10.66 9.60 13.51
C ALA A 212 10.95 8.74 12.28
N MET A 213 10.70 9.25 11.07
CA MET A 213 10.94 8.55 9.82
C MET A 213 12.44 8.50 9.44
N LEU A 214 13.21 9.54 9.76
CA LEU A 214 14.68 9.53 9.60
C LEU A 214 15.41 8.48 10.45
N ARG A 215 14.77 7.98 11.53
CA ARG A 215 15.35 6.95 12.39
C ARG A 215 15.11 5.53 11.87
N GLY A 216 14.31 5.36 10.81
CA GLY A 216 13.82 4.05 10.37
C GLY A 216 14.41 3.49 9.07
N ASP A 217 14.90 4.32 8.15
CA ASP A 217 15.32 3.90 6.81
C ASP A 217 16.39 4.83 6.19
N ASP A 218 17.21 4.32 5.26
CA ASP A 218 18.22 5.05 4.46
C ASP A 218 17.57 6.02 3.43
N LEU A 219 16.80 7.00 3.91
CA LEU A 219 16.09 7.96 3.07
C LEU A 219 16.85 9.28 2.93
N THR A 220 16.84 9.85 1.73
CA THR A 220 17.25 11.26 1.56
C THR A 220 16.22 12.20 2.20
N ILE A 221 16.63 13.41 2.59
CA ILE A 221 15.73 14.44 3.14
C ILE A 221 14.49 14.63 2.25
N SER A 222 14.69 14.69 0.94
CA SER A 222 13.59 14.84 -0.03
C SER A 222 12.63 13.65 0.01
N GLN A 223 13.15 12.42 0.08
CA GLN A 223 12.32 11.21 0.19
C GLN A 223 11.58 11.15 1.53
N SER A 224 12.20 11.54 2.64
CA SER A 224 11.53 11.61 3.94
C SER A 224 10.36 12.60 3.91
N ILE A 225 10.55 13.78 3.32
CA ILE A 225 9.46 14.77 3.15
C ILE A 225 8.37 14.21 2.22
N MET A 226 8.75 13.62 1.09
CA MET A 226 7.79 13.08 0.14
C MET A 226 6.99 11.93 0.72
N SER A 227 7.60 11.02 1.48
CA SER A 227 6.90 9.91 2.10
C SER A 227 5.90 10.38 3.15
N ALA A 228 6.22 11.43 3.92
CA ALA A 228 5.26 12.01 4.85
C ALA A 228 4.04 12.61 4.13
N ASN A 229 4.24 13.14 2.92
CA ASN A 229 3.19 13.80 2.13
C ASN A 229 2.54 12.91 1.07
N SER A 230 3.05 11.68 0.88
CA SER A 230 2.60 10.75 -0.16
C SER A 230 1.09 10.50 -0.14
N PRO A 231 0.43 10.35 1.03
CA PRO A 231 -1.02 10.22 1.08
C PRO A 231 -1.77 11.38 0.40
N ALA A 232 -1.36 12.63 0.64
CA ALA A 232 -2.02 13.78 0.01
C ALA A 232 -1.71 13.91 -1.48
N ILE A 233 -0.49 13.57 -1.89
CA ILE A 233 -0.12 13.54 -3.31
C ILE A 233 -0.94 12.48 -4.06
N ILE A 234 -1.19 11.33 -3.43
CA ILE A 234 -2.08 10.30 -3.98
C ILE A 234 -3.52 10.80 -4.00
N GLN A 235 -4.03 11.40 -2.92
CA GLN A 235 -5.38 11.97 -2.87
C GLN A 235 -5.63 13.00 -3.98
N LYS A 236 -4.62 13.82 -4.31
CA LYS A 236 -4.72 14.80 -5.41
C LYS A 236 -5.13 14.16 -6.74
N ALA A 237 -4.56 12.99 -7.07
CA ALA A 237 -4.93 12.25 -8.27
C ALA A 237 -6.19 11.38 -8.05
N MET A 238 -6.26 10.64 -6.94
CA MET A 238 -7.22 9.57 -6.74
C MET A 238 -8.57 10.01 -6.19
N VAL A 239 -8.64 11.18 -5.53
CA VAL A 239 -9.85 11.69 -4.87
C VAL A 239 -10.26 13.03 -5.47
N GLU A 240 -9.31 13.95 -5.66
CA GLU A 240 -9.63 15.29 -6.19
C GLU A 240 -9.73 15.33 -7.74
N GLY A 241 -9.30 14.27 -8.43
CA GLY A 241 -9.48 14.16 -9.89
C GLY A 241 -8.41 14.89 -10.72
N PHE A 242 -7.20 15.05 -10.18
CA PHE A 242 -6.07 15.65 -10.90
C PHE A 242 -4.98 14.60 -11.24
N PRO A 243 -5.23 13.68 -12.20
CA PRO A 243 -4.35 12.54 -12.47
C PRO A 243 -2.95 12.92 -12.95
N ASN A 244 -2.72 14.15 -13.41
CA ASN A 244 -1.40 14.63 -13.83
C ASN A 244 -0.65 15.46 -12.77
N GLU A 245 -1.26 15.69 -11.60
CA GLU A 245 -0.70 16.50 -10.51
C GLU A 245 -0.42 15.70 -9.23
N GLY A 246 -0.81 14.42 -9.21
CA GLY A 246 -0.62 13.52 -8.10
C GLY A 246 0.00 12.19 -8.52
N ALA A 247 0.17 11.29 -7.56
CA ALA A 247 0.66 9.93 -7.79
C ALA A 247 -0.52 8.97 -8.00
N MET A 248 -0.39 8.05 -8.96
CA MET A 248 -1.43 7.08 -9.32
C MET A 248 -0.92 5.65 -9.11
N PRO A 249 -1.10 5.06 -7.91
CA PRO A 249 -0.74 3.67 -7.65
C PRO A 249 -1.53 2.69 -8.51
N SER A 250 -0.84 1.89 -9.31
CA SER A 250 -1.49 0.91 -10.19
C SER A 250 -0.72 -0.41 -10.21
N GLY A 251 -1.44 -1.53 -10.12
CA GLY A 251 -0.91 -2.83 -10.51
C GLY A 251 -0.87 -3.00 -12.02
N GLN A 252 -0.15 -4.02 -12.48
CA GLN A 252 -0.12 -4.41 -13.89
C GLN A 252 -1.31 -5.32 -14.19
N VAL A 253 -2.45 -4.72 -14.55
CA VAL A 253 -3.71 -5.41 -14.89
C VAL A 253 -4.45 -4.68 -16.00
#